data_AF-A0A3R9BQE1-F1
#
_entry.id   AF-A0A3R9BQE1-F1
#
_cell.length_a   1.000
_cell.length_b   1.000
_cell.length_c   1.000
_cell.angle_alpha   90.00
_cell.angle_beta   90.00
_cell.angle_gamma   90.00
#
_symmetry.space_group_name_H-M   'P 1'
#
loop_
_entity.id
_entity.type
_entity.pdbx_description
1 polymer ?
#
loop_
_entity_poly.entity_id
_entity_poly.type
_entity_poly.pdbx_seq_one_letter_code
_entity_poly.pdbx_strand_id
1 'polypeptide(L)'
;MTTIEPEDQEEKPLDPAMESVRRKMVRLQIVSGAIMFVSLMAVFGAVVYKAMHSEAAAPAAAASGVPSDAPLAATVSLPLGFKVQSTSFSAGQILFYGETAEGKNKALVFDLRTGRTVADVTVAGN
;
A
#
# COMPACT_ATOMS: atom_id res chain seq x y z
N MET A 1 9.33 35.05 59.32
CA MET A 1 8.57 33.82 59.62
C MET A 1 7.27 33.89 58.84
N THR A 2 7.13 33.08 57.79
CA THR A 2 5.82 32.67 57.24
C THR A 2 5.98 31.20 56.88
N THR A 3 5.69 30.34 57.84
CA THR A 3 5.47 28.91 57.63
C THR A 3 4.13 28.79 56.94
N ILE A 4 4.10 28.28 55.71
CA ILE A 4 2.87 27.84 55.06
C ILE A 4 2.68 26.39 55.48
N GLU A 5 1.76 26.19 56.41
CA GLU A 5 1.23 24.88 56.77
C GLU A 5 0.44 24.36 55.57
N PRO A 6 0.72 23.14 55.07
CA PRO A 6 -0.18 22.50 54.12
C PRO A 6 -1.47 22.16 54.86
N GLU A 7 -2.56 22.83 54.50
CA GLU A 7 -3.88 22.45 55.00
C GLU A 7 -4.14 20.97 54.66
N ASP A 8 -4.24 20.18 55.72
CA ASP A 8 -4.87 18.86 55.74
C ASP A 8 -6.26 18.98 55.10
N GLN A 9 -6.33 18.73 53.80
CA GLN A 9 -7.58 18.43 53.13
C GLN A 9 -8.02 17.04 53.57
N GLU A 10 -8.65 17.03 54.75
CA GLU A 10 -9.43 15.94 55.32
C GLU A 10 -10.17 15.20 54.21
N GLU A 11 -9.95 13.89 54.16
CA GLU A 11 -10.62 12.93 53.30
C GLU A 11 -12.14 12.97 53.54
N LYS A 12 -12.82 13.92 52.89
CA LYS A 12 -14.28 13.95 52.76
C LYS A 12 -14.67 12.64 52.06
N PRO A 13 -15.47 11.76 52.68
CA PRO A 13 -15.84 10.50 52.07
C PRO A 13 -16.55 10.81 50.76
N LEU A 14 -15.97 10.41 49.64
CA LEU A 14 -16.55 10.55 48.31
C LEU A 14 -17.92 9.89 48.36
N ASP A 15 -18.97 10.67 48.12
CA ASP A 15 -20.34 10.20 47.99
C ASP A 15 -20.34 8.92 47.12
N PRO A 16 -20.96 7.80 47.54
CA PRO A 16 -20.90 6.52 46.82
C PRO A 16 -21.36 6.62 45.36
N ALA A 17 -22.12 7.66 45.03
CA ALA A 17 -22.47 8.02 43.65
C ALA A 17 -21.26 8.48 42.80
N MET A 18 -20.32 9.27 43.35
CA MET A 18 -19.18 9.82 42.61
C MET A 18 -18.09 8.78 42.29
N GLU A 19 -17.90 7.78 43.16
CA GLU A 19 -16.94 6.71 42.89
C GLU A 19 -17.39 5.82 41.71
N SER A 20 -18.70 5.61 41.57
CA SER A 20 -19.28 4.84 40.46
C SER A 20 -19.05 5.51 39.10
N VAL A 21 -19.12 6.85 39.04
CA VAL A 21 -18.85 7.64 37.84
C VAL A 21 -17.37 7.59 37.48
N ARG A 22 -16.48 7.76 38.48
CA ARG A 22 -15.03 7.64 38.28
C ARG A 22 -14.65 6.26 37.72
N ARG A 23 -15.22 5.19 38.28
CA ARG A 23 -15.00 3.81 37.80
C ARG A 23 -15.50 3.60 36.37
N LYS A 24 -16.62 4.23 36.01
CA LYS A 24 -17.19 4.17 34.66
C LYS A 24 -16.33 4.93 33.63
N MET A 25 -15.79 6.09 34.03
CA MET A 25 -14.86 6.88 33.20
C MET A 25 -13.56 6.12 32.95
N VAL A 26 -12.98 5.53 33.99
CA VAL A 26 -11.76 4.71 33.86
C VAL A 26 -12.01 3.48 32.97
N ARG A 27 -13.14 2.81 33.14
CA ARG A 27 -13.51 1.67 32.27
C ARG A 27 -13.62 2.09 30.80
N LEU A 28 -14.20 3.25 30.52
CA LEU A 28 -14.31 3.77 29.16
C LEU A 28 -12.94 4.15 28.57
N GLN A 29 -12.06 4.77 29.38
CA GLN A 29 -10.70 5.11 28.97
C GLN A 29 -9.88 3.86 28.62
N ILE A 30 -10.00 2.79 29.41
CA ILE A 30 -9.32 1.51 29.14
C ILE A 30 -9.84 0.90 27.83
N VAL A 31 -11.16 0.89 27.61
CA VAL A 31 -11.75 0.35 26.38
C VAL A 31 -11.29 1.14 25.15
N SER A 32 -11.33 2.46 25.21
CA SER A 32 -10.87 3.34 24.13
C SER A 32 -9.37 3.17 23.84
N GLY A 33 -8.55 3.16 24.90
CA GLY A 33 -7.11 2.95 24.80
C GLY A 33 -6.76 1.58 24.22
N ALA A 34 -7.51 0.54 24.58
CA ALA A 34 -7.32 -0.80 24.02
C ALA A 34 -7.58 -0.83 22.51
N ILE A 35 -8.67 -0.22 22.03
CA ILE A 35 -8.98 -0.16 20.60
C ILE A 35 -7.89 0.62 19.83
N MET A 36 -7.42 1.73 20.39
CA MET A 36 -6.33 2.53 19.80
C MET A 36 -5.01 1.75 19.74
N PHE A 37 -4.69 0.97 20.78
CA PHE A 37 -3.50 0.14 20.78
C PHE A 37 -3.60 -1.02 19.77
N VAL A 38 -4.75 -1.68 19.71
CA VAL A 38 -5.00 -2.77 18.74
C VAL A 38 -4.92 -2.27 17.31
N SER A 39 -5.46 -1.09 16.99
CA SER A 39 -5.38 -0.53 15.64
C SER A 39 -3.94 -0.23 15.23
N LEU A 40 -3.13 0.31 16.14
CA LEU A 40 -1.70 0.51 15.90
C LEU A 40 -0.96 -0.81 15.67
N MET A 41 -1.22 -1.82 16.51
CA MET A 41 -0.64 -3.16 16.37
C MET A 41 -1.06 -3.85 15.07
N ALA A 42 -2.30 -3.65 14.62
CA ALA A 42 -2.78 -4.17 13.35
C ALA A 42 -2.03 -3.59 12.15
N VAL A 43 -1.76 -2.27 12.15
CA VAL A 43 -0.99 -1.62 11.09
C VAL A 43 0.44 -2.16 11.06
N PHE A 44 1.11 -2.23 12.21
CA PHE A 44 2.46 -2.80 12.27
C PHE A 44 2.47 -4.28 11.84
N GLY A 45 1.49 -5.06 12.30
CA GLY A 45 1.32 -6.45 11.89
C GLY A 45 1.17 -6.60 10.38
N ALA A 46 0.36 -5.76 9.74
CA ALA A 46 0.19 -5.77 8.29
C ALA A 46 1.50 -5.42 7.54
N VAL A 47 2.27 -4.45 8.03
CA VAL A 47 3.57 -4.09 7.42
C VAL A 47 4.58 -5.21 7.57
N VAL A 48 4.70 -5.81 8.76
CA VAL A 48 5.61 -6.93 9.01
C VAL A 48 5.18 -8.17 8.21
N TYR A 49 3.89 -8.48 8.21
CA TYR A 49 3.34 -9.56 7.39
C TYR A 49 3.68 -9.37 5.93
N LYS A 50 3.44 -8.17 5.37
CA LYS A 50 3.79 -7.82 4.00
C LYS A 50 5.30 -7.90 3.74
N ALA A 51 6.13 -7.47 4.68
CA ALA A 51 7.59 -7.54 4.56
C ALA A 51 8.11 -8.99 4.60
N MET A 52 7.55 -9.84 5.45
CA MET A 52 7.99 -11.23 5.64
C MET A 52 7.36 -12.20 4.62
N HIS A 53 6.14 -11.94 4.16
CA HIS A 53 5.42 -12.72 3.15
C HIS A 53 5.56 -12.10 1.75
N SER A 54 6.66 -11.40 1.49
CA SER A 54 7.03 -10.99 0.13
C SER A 54 7.55 -12.20 -0.68
N GLU A 55 6.72 -13.23 -0.83
CA GLU A 55 6.91 -14.29 -1.81
C GLU A 55 5.66 -14.35 -2.70
N ALA A 56 5.88 -14.08 -3.99
CA ALA A 56 4.91 -14.14 -5.11
C ALA A 56 3.72 -13.16 -5.08
N ALA A 57 3.98 -11.84 -5.24
CA ALA A 57 2.97 -10.92 -5.77
C ALA A 57 3.58 -9.82 -6.63
N ALA A 58 3.62 -10.08 -7.94
CA ALA A 58 3.86 -9.15 -9.05
C ALA A 58 5.22 -8.40 -9.07
N PRO A 59 5.85 -8.20 -10.24
CA PRO A 59 7.02 -7.34 -10.34
C PRO A 59 6.67 -5.95 -9.78
N ALA A 60 7.56 -5.49 -8.92
CA ALA A 60 7.44 -4.31 -8.08
C ALA A 60 6.88 -3.10 -8.84
N ALA A 61 6.03 -2.36 -8.14
CA ALA A 61 5.59 -1.04 -8.54
C ALA A 61 6.82 -0.18 -8.92
N ALA A 62 6.67 0.48 -10.08
CA ALA A 62 7.43 1.62 -10.58
C ALA A 62 8.34 2.26 -9.52
N ALA A 63 9.63 2.32 -9.83
CA ALA A 63 10.59 3.14 -9.12
C ALA A 63 9.98 4.54 -8.90
N SER A 64 9.96 4.96 -7.64
CA SER A 64 9.55 6.29 -7.19
C SER A 64 10.20 7.34 -8.08
N GLY A 65 9.37 7.99 -8.90
CA GLY A 65 9.78 8.89 -9.97
C GLY A 65 10.38 10.18 -9.43
N VAL A 66 11.68 10.20 -9.25
CA VAL A 66 12.45 11.42 -9.48
C VAL A 66 12.64 11.49 -10.99
N PRO A 67 12.10 12.49 -11.70
CA PRO A 67 12.42 12.68 -13.12
C PRO A 67 13.92 12.91 -13.24
N SER A 68 14.64 11.92 -13.76
CA SER A 68 16.02 12.08 -14.18
C SER A 68 16.03 12.46 -15.66
N ASP A 69 16.81 13.46 -16.06
CA ASP A 69 17.13 13.74 -17.47
C ASP A 69 17.98 12.63 -18.13
N ALA A 70 18.22 11.52 -17.42
CA ALA A 70 18.92 10.36 -17.95
C ALA A 70 18.04 9.61 -18.97
N PRO A 71 18.62 9.10 -20.07
CA PRO A 71 17.92 8.22 -21.01
C PRO A 71 17.31 7.01 -20.30
N LEU A 72 16.03 6.73 -20.59
CA LEU A 72 15.35 5.55 -20.05
C LEU A 72 15.76 4.29 -20.83
N ALA A 73 16.45 3.38 -20.15
CA ALA A 73 16.73 2.03 -20.66
C ALA A 73 15.74 1.04 -20.06
N ALA A 74 14.96 0.36 -20.90
CA ALA A 74 14.00 -0.66 -20.49
C ALA A 74 14.11 -1.89 -21.39
N THR A 75 13.93 -3.08 -20.82
CA THR A 75 13.87 -4.34 -21.55
C THR A 75 12.49 -4.95 -21.38
N VAL A 76 11.83 -5.27 -22.49
CA VAL A 76 10.53 -5.96 -22.50
C VAL A 76 10.74 -7.40 -22.93
N SER A 77 10.17 -8.33 -22.17
CA SER A 77 10.13 -9.75 -22.55
C SER A 77 8.89 -10.01 -23.39
N LEU A 78 9.09 -10.31 -24.68
CA LEU A 78 8.01 -10.73 -25.57
C LEU A 78 7.86 -12.25 -25.54
N PRO A 79 6.67 -12.80 -25.85
CA PRO A 79 6.45 -14.23 -25.91
C PRO A 79 7.43 -14.91 -26.86
N LEU A 80 7.82 -16.15 -26.56
CA LEU A 80 8.73 -16.91 -27.40
C LEU A 80 8.15 -17.06 -28.82
N GLY A 81 8.98 -16.78 -29.83
CA GLY A 81 8.55 -16.83 -31.24
C GLY A 81 7.61 -15.71 -31.67
N PHE A 82 7.36 -14.70 -30.83
CA PHE A 82 6.59 -13.53 -31.21
C PHE A 82 7.33 -12.70 -32.27
N LYS A 83 6.69 -12.51 -33.43
CA LYS A 83 7.20 -11.69 -34.53
C LYS A 83 6.52 -10.34 -34.48
N VAL A 84 7.28 -9.30 -34.13
CA VAL A 84 6.80 -7.92 -34.15
C VAL A 84 6.60 -7.49 -35.60
N GLN A 85 5.38 -7.09 -35.95
CA GLN A 85 5.02 -6.57 -37.27
C GLN A 85 4.98 -5.04 -37.28
N SER A 86 4.46 -4.43 -36.22
CA SER A 86 4.44 -2.97 -36.07
C SER A 86 4.51 -2.54 -34.61
N THR A 87 4.99 -1.32 -34.41
CA THR A 87 5.11 -0.71 -33.08
C THR A 87 4.51 0.69 -33.11
N SER A 88 3.79 1.07 -32.06
CA SER A 88 3.27 2.42 -31.87
C SER A 88 3.58 2.92 -30.46
N PHE A 89 3.68 4.24 -30.29
CA PHE A 89 3.97 4.87 -29.00
C PHE A 89 2.97 5.99 -28.70
N SER A 90 2.40 5.96 -27.49
CA SER A 90 1.50 7.00 -27.00
C SER A 90 1.54 7.08 -25.47
N ALA A 91 1.58 8.29 -24.91
CA ALA A 91 1.45 8.54 -23.48
C ALA A 91 2.39 7.72 -22.56
N GLY A 92 3.60 7.39 -23.01
CA GLY A 92 4.53 6.55 -22.24
C GLY A 92 4.26 5.05 -22.37
N GLN A 93 3.39 4.65 -23.30
CA GLN A 93 3.07 3.25 -23.60
C GLN A 93 3.51 2.91 -25.02
N ILE A 94 4.11 1.73 -25.17
CA ILE A 94 4.52 1.13 -26.44
C ILE A 94 3.57 -0.02 -26.74
N LEU A 95 2.90 0.03 -27.89
CA LEU A 95 2.12 -1.08 -28.41
C LEU A 95 2.98 -1.86 -29.41
N PHE A 96 3.13 -3.17 -29.19
CA PHE A 96 3.72 -4.12 -30.12
C PHE A 96 2.60 -4.95 -30.76
N TYR A 97 2.38 -4.76 -32.04
CA TYR A 97 1.48 -5.61 -32.82
C TYR A 97 2.30 -6.64 -33.58
N GLY A 98 1.85 -7.89 -33.56
CA GLY A 98 2.61 -8.97 -34.16
C GLY A 98 1.87 -10.30 -34.19
N GLU A 99 2.62 -11.33 -34.52
CA GLU A 99 2.14 -12.70 -34.65
C GLU A 99 2.84 -13.59 -33.62
N THR A 100 2.06 -14.44 -32.96
CA THR A 100 2.59 -15.46 -32.05
C THR A 100 3.24 -16.62 -32.81
N ALA A 101 3.97 -17.48 -32.11
CA ALA A 101 4.50 -18.72 -32.70
C ALA A 101 3.41 -19.63 -33.31
N GLU A 102 2.16 -19.50 -32.85
CA GLU A 102 0.99 -20.24 -33.35
C GLU A 102 0.32 -19.58 -34.57
N GLY A 103 0.85 -18.46 -35.07
CA GLY A 103 0.27 -17.75 -36.21
C GLY A 103 -0.89 -16.80 -35.88
N LYS A 104 -1.20 -16.62 -34.60
CA LYS A 104 -2.28 -15.72 -34.15
C LYS A 104 -1.79 -14.29 -34.04
N ASN A 105 -2.58 -13.35 -34.54
CA ASN A 105 -2.33 -11.91 -34.37
C ASN A 105 -2.59 -11.48 -32.92
N LYS A 106 -1.70 -10.62 -32.42
CA LYS A 106 -1.71 -10.21 -31.02
C LYS A 106 -1.10 -8.82 -30.85
N ALA A 107 -1.70 -8.03 -29.98
CA ALA A 107 -1.21 -6.73 -29.56
C ALA A 107 -0.82 -6.76 -28.07
N LEU A 108 0.39 -6.31 -27.77
CA LEU A 108 0.94 -6.22 -26.41
C LEU A 108 1.21 -4.75 -26.10
N VAL A 109 0.75 -4.25 -24.95
CA VAL A 109 0.99 -2.86 -24.54
C VAL A 109 1.94 -2.84 -23.35
N PHE A 110 3.08 -2.19 -23.49
CA PHE A 110 4.09 -2.02 -22.46
C PHE A 110 4.11 -0.57 -21.96
N ASP A 111 4.03 -0.36 -20.66
CA ASP A 111 4.05 0.96 -20.05
C ASP A 111 5.46 1.26 -19.50
N LEU A 112 6.11 2.29 -20.04
CA LEU A 112 7.48 2.68 -19.71
C LEU A 112 7.62 3.23 -18.29
N ARG A 113 6.55 3.76 -17.70
CA ARG A 113 6.57 4.33 -16.34
C ARG A 113 6.55 3.23 -15.30
N THR A 114 5.78 2.18 -15.57
CA THR A 114 5.64 1.02 -14.69
C THR A 114 6.59 -0.12 -15.03
N GLY A 115 7.24 -0.08 -16.19
CA GLY A 115 8.20 -1.10 -16.63
C GLY A 115 7.57 -2.47 -16.87
N ARG A 116 6.27 -2.53 -17.19
CA ARG A 116 5.52 -3.79 -17.35
C ARG A 116 4.54 -3.74 -18.51
N THR A 117 4.19 -4.93 -19.01
CA THR A 117 3.08 -5.10 -19.95
C THR A 117 1.75 -4.86 -19.22
N VAL A 118 0.98 -3.90 -19.70
CA VAL A 118 -0.32 -3.49 -19.13
C VAL A 118 -1.52 -4.07 -19.89
N ALA A 119 -1.33 -4.54 -21.13
CA ALA A 119 -2.37 -5.24 -21.87
C ALA A 119 -1.82 -6.34 -22.77
N ASP A 120 -2.59 -7.41 -22.89
CA ASP A 120 -2.37 -8.56 -23.76
C ASP A 120 -3.68 -8.81 -24.51
N VAL A 121 -3.69 -8.54 -25.82
CA VAL A 121 -4.90 -8.50 -26.64
C VAL A 121 -4.73 -9.43 -27.83
N THR A 122 -5.58 -10.46 -27.92
CA THR A 122 -5.65 -11.31 -29.11
C THR A 122 -6.48 -10.60 -30.19
N VAL A 123 -5.98 -10.56 -31.42
CA VAL A 123 -6.67 -9.94 -32.55
C VAL A 123 -7.15 -11.05 -33.48
N ALA A 124 -8.46 -11.24 -33.55
CA ALA A 124 -9.11 -12.20 -34.44
C ALA A 124 -9.97 -11.45 -35.47
N GLY A 125 -10.04 -11.97 -36.69
CA GLY A 125 -11.02 -11.53 -37.68
C GLY A 125 -12.41 -12.03 -37.30
N ASN A 126 -13.45 -11.26 -37.64
CA ASN A 126 -14.85 -11.69 -37.51
C ASN A 126 -15.24 -12.69 -38.60
#